data_AF-A0A2C9LGV2-F1
#
_entry.id   AF-A0A2C9LGV2-F1
#
_cell.length_a   1.000
_cell.length_b   1.000
_cell.length_c   1.000
_cell.angle_alpha   90.00
_cell.angle_beta   90.00
_cell.angle_gamma   90.00
#
_symmetry.space_group_name_H-M   'P 1'
#
loop_
_entity.id
_entity.type
_entity.pdbx_description
1 polymer ?
#
loop_
_entity_poly.entity_id
_entity_poly.type
_entity_poly.pdbx_seq_one_letter_code
_entity_poly.pdbx_strand_id
1 'polypeptide(L)'
;LEVTDPAKQTDASALNHNSLLTKIPVLLNEFVVDAIMIIARLTVNSNMSKCNNSFCVLILFCQRNSLPPICTHNVVEDSNDQVLNQIRRCSLFNNRHDRVKIVFHPEFLNSTNPLFALDYEDFVRGCHLGVFPSYYEPWGYTPAECTVMGIPSITTNLSGFGCFMNDHIVDPKSYGIYIVDRRFKSPEESVRELAQVTQHT
;
A
#
# COMPACT_ATOMS: atom_id res chain seq x y z
N LEU A 1 -37.36 -34.39 -8.68
CA LEU A 1 -36.23 -34.73 -9.57
C LEU A 1 -36.28 -33.66 -10.66
N GLU A 2 -35.71 -32.47 -10.47
CA GLU A 2 -34.29 -32.19 -10.26
C GLU A 2 -34.05 -31.17 -9.15
N VAL A 3 -32.87 -31.33 -8.54
CA VAL A 3 -32.35 -30.66 -7.37
C VAL A 3 -31.75 -29.32 -7.81
N THR A 4 -32.24 -28.21 -7.27
CA THR A 4 -31.56 -26.91 -7.35
C THR A 4 -30.39 -26.92 -6.37
N ASP A 5 -29.17 -26.91 -6.89
CA ASP A 5 -27.92 -26.84 -6.11
C ASP A 5 -27.89 -25.61 -5.17
N PRO A 6 -27.76 -25.81 -3.85
CA PRO A 6 -27.61 -24.72 -2.89
C PRO A 6 -26.12 -24.42 -2.68
N ALA A 7 -25.47 -23.77 -3.65
CA ALA A 7 -24.05 -23.39 -3.52
C ALA A 7 -23.74 -21.99 -4.10
N LYS A 8 -24.71 -21.07 -4.07
CA LYS A 8 -24.52 -19.68 -4.51
C LYS A 8 -24.91 -18.64 -3.46
N GLN A 9 -24.67 -18.94 -2.18
CA GLN A 9 -25.07 -18.04 -1.09
C GLN A 9 -24.11 -18.05 0.10
N THR A 10 -22.93 -17.46 -0.09
CA THR A 10 -21.94 -17.02 0.93
C THR A 10 -20.82 -16.33 0.11
N ASP A 11 -20.41 -15.06 0.21
CA ASP A 11 -20.39 -14.08 1.29
C ASP A 11 -20.38 -12.65 0.68
N ALA A 12 -21.54 -12.11 0.32
CA ALA A 12 -21.66 -10.74 -0.19
C ALA A 12 -21.97 -9.70 0.93
N SER A 13 -21.88 -10.08 2.20
CA SER A 13 -22.43 -9.32 3.34
C SER A 13 -21.41 -8.83 4.37
N ALA A 14 -20.11 -8.75 4.06
CA ALA A 14 -19.09 -8.29 5.02
C ALA A 14 -18.06 -7.27 4.48
N LEU A 15 -18.30 -6.63 3.33
CA LEU A 15 -17.50 -5.47 2.92
C LEU A 15 -18.01 -4.22 3.63
N ASN A 16 -17.57 -4.06 4.88
CA ASN A 16 -17.79 -2.86 5.66
C ASN A 16 -17.24 -1.66 4.87
N HIS A 17 -18.13 -0.80 4.36
CA HIS A 17 -17.82 0.40 3.56
C HIS A 17 -16.81 1.37 4.21
N ASN A 18 -16.47 1.14 5.49
CA ASN A 18 -15.54 1.92 6.30
C ASN A 18 -14.17 1.28 6.53
N SER A 19 -13.85 0.11 5.96
CA SER A 19 -12.53 -0.49 6.18
C SER A 19 -11.47 0.32 5.42
N LEU A 20 -10.43 0.83 6.09
CA LEU A 20 -9.39 1.67 5.46
C LEU A 20 -8.67 0.99 4.29
N LEU A 21 -8.77 -0.33 4.20
CA LEU A 21 -8.31 -1.15 3.08
C LEU A 21 -9.05 -0.86 1.77
N THR A 22 -10.26 -0.29 1.80
CA THR A 22 -10.96 0.20 0.59
C THR A 22 -10.52 1.61 0.19
N LYS A 23 -9.92 2.39 1.09
CA LYS A 23 -9.52 3.77 0.84
C LYS A 23 -8.16 3.90 0.14
N ILE A 24 -7.26 2.97 0.42
CA ILE A 24 -5.91 2.92 -0.16
C ILE A 24 -5.94 2.67 -1.68
N PRO A 25 -6.75 1.72 -2.19
CA PRO A 25 -6.96 1.55 -3.62
C PRO A 25 -7.60 2.78 -4.29
N VAL A 26 -8.52 3.48 -3.61
CA VAL A 26 -9.11 4.73 -4.11
C VAL A 26 -8.05 5.81 -4.24
N LEU A 27 -7.19 5.96 -3.23
CA LEU A 27 -6.06 6.87 -3.25
C LEU A 27 -5.12 6.58 -4.43
N LEU A 28 -4.80 5.30 -4.66
CA LEU A 28 -3.94 4.83 -5.75
C LEU A 28 -4.52 5.02 -7.15
N ASN A 29 -5.85 4.99 -7.29
CA ASN A 29 -6.51 5.07 -8.60
C ASN A 29 -6.39 6.45 -9.26
N GLU A 30 -6.23 7.52 -8.45
CA GLU A 30 -6.12 8.91 -8.92
C GLU A 30 -4.67 9.39 -9.11
N PHE A 31 -3.65 8.59 -8.74
CA PHE A 31 -2.26 8.95 -9.05
C PHE A 31 -1.89 8.54 -10.47
N VAL A 32 -1.51 9.54 -11.27
CA VAL A 32 -0.98 9.39 -12.64
C VAL A 32 0.53 9.13 -12.64
N VAL A 33 1.21 9.34 -11.50
CA VAL A 33 2.67 9.32 -11.39
C VAL A 33 3.04 8.22 -10.39
N ASP A 34 4.08 7.44 -10.70
CA ASP A 34 4.59 6.31 -9.93
C ASP A 34 4.96 6.71 -8.48
N ALA A 35 3.94 6.89 -7.64
CA ALA A 35 4.09 6.98 -6.21
C ALA A 35 4.28 5.56 -5.71
N ILE A 36 5.53 5.21 -5.43
CA ILE A 36 5.94 3.99 -4.75
C ILE A 36 5.21 3.95 -3.41
N MET A 37 4.01 3.36 -3.38
CA MET A 37 3.34 3.04 -2.14
C MET A 37 3.69 1.60 -1.79
N ILE A 38 4.89 1.44 -1.25
CA ILE A 38 5.29 0.19 -0.64
C ILE A 38 4.56 0.10 0.70
N ILE A 39 3.59 -0.81 0.80
CA ILE A 39 2.88 -1.06 2.06
C ILE A 39 3.81 -1.88 2.95
N ALA A 40 4.63 -1.19 3.74
CA ALA A 40 5.24 -1.79 4.91
C ALA A 40 4.15 -1.94 5.97
N ARG A 41 3.68 -3.17 6.23
CA ARG A 41 2.83 -3.46 7.39
C ARG A 41 3.65 -3.26 8.67
N LEU A 42 3.76 -2.01 9.13
CA LEU A 42 4.31 -1.68 10.44
C LEU A 42 3.35 -2.18 11.51
N THR A 43 3.54 -3.43 11.95
CA THR A 43 2.82 -3.98 13.11
C THR A 43 3.40 -3.32 14.36
N VAL A 44 2.83 -2.19 14.78
CA VAL A 44 3.15 -1.59 16.08
C VAL A 44 2.54 -2.51 17.14
N ASN A 45 3.39 -3.33 17.76
CA ASN A 45 2.97 -4.22 18.83
C ASN A 45 2.71 -3.40 20.10
N SER A 46 1.43 -3.17 20.40
CA SER A 46 0.98 -2.42 21.58
C SER A 46 1.02 -3.28 22.85
N ASN A 47 2.21 -3.73 23.26
CA ASN A 47 2.41 -4.40 24.54
C ASN A 47 3.68 -3.87 25.20
N MET A 48 3.54 -2.74 25.90
CA MET A 48 4.58 -2.29 26.83
C MET A 48 3.92 -2.04 28.18
N SER A 49 3.81 -3.11 28.97
CA SER A 49 3.43 -3.00 30.38
C SER A 49 4.59 -3.44 31.27
N LYS A 50 4.97 -2.51 32.17
CA LYS A 50 5.96 -2.56 33.25
C LYS A 50 7.43 -2.39 32.83
N CYS A 51 8.07 -1.29 33.24
CA CYS A 51 9.53 -1.20 33.44
C CYS A 51 9.94 0.05 34.26
N ASN A 52 11.09 -0.07 34.94
CA ASN A 52 11.60 0.74 36.06
C ASN A 52 12.04 2.19 35.75
N ASN A 53 12.29 2.97 36.82
CA ASN A 53 12.46 4.44 36.89
C ASN A 53 13.43 5.11 35.88
N SER A 54 14.47 4.45 35.36
CA SER A 54 15.36 5.04 34.34
C SER A 54 14.75 5.03 32.93
N PHE A 55 13.76 4.16 32.67
CA PHE A 55 12.99 4.11 31.43
C PHE A 55 11.90 5.20 31.39
N CYS A 56 11.46 5.71 32.54
CA CYS A 56 10.40 6.71 32.63
C CYS A 56 10.73 8.01 31.87
N VAL A 57 12.00 8.43 31.83
CA VAL A 57 12.40 9.64 31.09
C VAL A 57 12.27 9.44 29.57
N LEU A 58 12.64 8.27 29.05
CA LEU A 58 12.48 7.93 27.64
C LEU A 58 10.98 7.78 27.29
N ILE A 59 10.18 7.20 28.19
CA ILE A 59 8.73 7.08 28.03
C ILE A 59 8.08 8.47 27.95
N LEU A 60 8.50 9.43 28.80
CA LEU A 60 8.03 10.81 28.73
C LEU A 60 8.43 11.49 27.40
N PHE A 61 9.62 11.20 26.87
CA PHE A 61 10.07 11.71 25.56
C PHE A 61 9.32 11.11 24.37
N CYS A 62 8.89 9.85 24.49
CA CYS A 62 8.10 9.17 23.48
C CYS A 62 6.59 9.48 23.57
N GLN A 63 6.13 10.11 24.64
CA GLN A 63 4.74 10.56 24.79
C GLN A 63 4.48 11.76 23.89
N ARG A 64 3.79 11.51 22.77
CA ARG A 64 3.23 12.56 21.91
C ARG A 64 1.72 12.58 22.04
N ASN A 65 1.17 13.78 22.26
CA ASN A 65 -0.28 14.03 22.27
C ASN A 65 -0.86 14.19 20.85
N SER A 66 0.00 14.38 19.84
CA SER A 66 -0.38 14.46 18.43
C SER A 66 -0.41 13.08 17.77
N LEU A 67 -1.17 12.97 16.68
CA LEU A 67 -1.13 11.80 15.80
C LEU A 67 0.22 11.71 15.08
N PRO A 68 0.68 10.50 14.73
CA PRO A 68 1.84 10.32 13.86
C PRO A 68 1.63 11.07 12.53
N PRO A 69 2.59 11.88 12.07
CA PRO A 69 2.43 12.66 10.86
C PRO A 69 2.28 11.75 9.63
N ILE A 70 1.51 12.21 8.64
CA ILE A 70 1.32 11.52 7.35
C ILE A 70 2.43 11.83 6.35
N CYS A 71 3.21 12.89 6.56
CA CYS A 71 4.32 13.33 5.70
C CYS A 71 5.59 13.48 6.53
N THR A 72 6.73 13.06 6.01
CA THR A 72 8.02 13.24 6.68
C THR A 72 8.63 14.62 6.50
N HIS A 73 8.26 15.32 5.44
CA HIS A 73 8.84 16.61 5.05
C HIS A 73 7.82 17.74 5.10
N ASN A 74 8.32 18.97 5.21
CA ASN A 74 7.50 20.16 5.02
C ASN A 74 7.37 20.44 3.53
N VAL A 75 6.22 20.11 2.95
CA VAL A 75 5.93 20.39 1.54
C VAL A 75 5.64 21.88 1.37
N VAL A 76 6.31 22.53 0.42
CA VAL A 76 6.21 23.99 0.20
C VAL A 76 4.77 24.41 -0.10
N GLU A 77 4.11 23.72 -1.04
CA GLU A 77 2.72 23.96 -1.41
C GLU A 77 1.81 22.80 -0.97
N ASP A 78 1.79 22.54 0.33
CA ASP A 78 1.02 21.47 0.97
C ASP A 78 -0.48 21.44 0.56
N SER A 79 -1.10 22.60 0.34
CA SER A 79 -2.51 22.71 -0.07
C SER A 79 -2.76 22.33 -1.54
N ASN A 80 -1.74 22.39 -2.40
CA ASN A 80 -1.83 22.06 -3.82
C ASN A 80 -1.30 20.67 -4.13
N ASP A 81 -0.59 20.04 -3.19
CA ASP A 81 -0.05 18.70 -3.35
C ASP A 81 -1.18 17.67 -3.53
N GLN A 82 -1.14 16.98 -4.68
CA GLN A 82 -2.17 16.01 -5.05
C GLN A 82 -2.18 14.83 -4.08
N VAL A 83 -1.02 14.41 -3.57
CA VAL A 83 -0.93 13.26 -2.67
C VAL A 83 -1.58 13.55 -1.33
N LEU A 84 -1.17 14.63 -0.69
CA LEU A 84 -1.68 15.05 0.61
C LEU A 84 -3.17 15.37 0.56
N ASN A 85 -3.64 15.99 -0.53
CA ASN A 85 -5.06 16.25 -0.72
C ASN A 85 -5.89 14.96 -0.84
N GLN A 86 -5.39 13.94 -1.54
CA GLN A 86 -6.08 12.64 -1.61
C GLN A 86 -6.07 11.90 -0.27
N ILE A 87 -4.95 11.93 0.48
CA ILE A 87 -4.87 11.36 1.83
C ILE A 87 -5.91 12.02 2.75
N ARG A 88 -6.04 13.35 2.70
CA ARG A 88 -7.04 14.12 3.45
C ARG A 88 -8.46 13.77 3.03
N ARG A 89 -8.74 13.69 1.72
CA ARG A 89 -10.05 13.32 1.16
C ARG A 89 -10.47 11.91 1.61
N CYS A 90 -9.53 10.98 1.66
CA CYS A 90 -9.76 9.62 2.16
C CYS A 90 -9.83 9.53 3.70
N SER A 91 -9.55 10.62 4.42
CA SER A 91 -9.49 10.64 5.89
C SER A 91 -8.51 9.61 6.48
N LEU A 92 -7.29 9.58 5.95
CA LEU A 92 -6.21 8.69 6.37
C LEU A 92 -5.20 9.48 7.22
N PHE A 93 -5.46 9.59 8.53
CA PHE A 93 -4.71 10.47 9.45
C PHE A 93 -3.86 9.71 10.48
N ASN A 94 -3.63 8.41 10.27
CA ASN A 94 -2.91 7.55 11.22
C ASN A 94 -3.55 7.52 12.63
N ASN A 95 -4.89 7.60 12.71
CA ASN A 95 -5.60 7.50 13.97
C ASN A 95 -5.28 6.18 14.67
N ARG A 96 -5.38 6.12 16.00
CA ARG A 96 -5.06 4.89 16.77
C ARG A 96 -5.85 3.66 16.30
N HIS A 97 -7.10 3.85 15.85
CA HIS A 97 -7.97 2.78 15.35
C HIS A 97 -7.69 2.38 13.89
N ASP A 98 -6.89 3.16 13.16
CA ASP A 98 -6.59 2.86 11.76
C ASP A 98 -5.69 1.61 11.66
N ARG A 99 -6.15 0.56 10.99
CA ARG A 99 -5.36 -0.67 10.82
C ARG A 99 -4.22 -0.52 9.82
N VAL A 100 -4.34 0.43 8.90
CA VAL A 100 -3.29 0.75 7.94
C VAL A 100 -2.82 2.18 8.21
N LYS A 101 -1.51 2.36 8.21
CA LYS A 101 -0.86 3.65 8.42
C LYS A 101 -0.24 4.10 7.10
N ILE A 102 -0.19 5.40 6.90
CA ILE A 102 0.41 6.03 5.72
C ILE A 102 1.55 6.93 6.15
N VAL A 103 2.66 6.81 5.44
CA VAL A 103 3.81 7.70 5.53
C VAL A 103 4.17 8.10 4.11
N PHE A 104 3.98 9.37 3.79
CA PHE A 104 4.40 10.00 2.55
C PHE A 104 5.80 10.57 2.73
N HIS A 105 6.72 10.14 1.86
CA HIS A 105 8.13 10.54 1.87
C HIS A 105 8.49 11.16 0.52
N PRO A 106 8.33 12.48 0.33
CA PRO A 106 8.59 13.17 -0.95
C PRO A 106 10.10 13.44 -1.16
N GLU A 107 10.95 12.45 -0.91
CA GLU A 107 12.40 12.49 -1.16
C GLU A 107 12.87 11.10 -1.59
N PHE A 108 13.93 11.02 -2.39
CA PHE A 108 14.56 9.73 -2.68
C PHE A 108 15.20 9.14 -1.44
N LEU A 109 15.06 7.82 -1.28
CA LEU A 109 15.71 7.09 -0.20
C LEU A 109 17.21 7.05 -0.40
N ASN A 110 17.94 7.35 0.67
CA ASN A 110 19.40 7.35 0.70
C ASN A 110 19.85 7.03 2.13
N SER A 111 20.90 6.22 2.28
CA SER A 111 21.45 5.80 3.58
C SER A 111 21.88 6.96 4.50
N THR A 112 22.11 8.15 3.96
CA THR A 112 22.42 9.35 4.75
C THR A 112 21.18 10.04 5.35
N ASN A 113 19.96 9.62 4.99
CA ASN A 113 18.73 10.20 5.52
C ASN A 113 18.55 9.80 7.00
N PRO A 114 18.37 10.79 7.92
CA PRO A 114 18.24 10.49 9.34
C PRO A 114 16.94 9.77 9.72
N LEU A 115 15.93 9.75 8.85
CA LEU A 115 14.66 9.05 9.08
C LEU A 115 14.73 7.59 8.67
N PHE A 116 15.15 7.36 7.42
CA PHE A 116 15.33 6.05 6.84
C PHE A 116 16.79 5.92 6.46
N ALA A 117 17.61 5.44 7.39
CA ALA A 117 19.04 5.19 7.17
C ALA A 117 19.26 3.94 6.31
N LEU A 118 18.57 3.86 5.17
CA LEU A 118 18.55 2.74 4.23
C LEU A 118 18.63 3.29 2.81
N ASP A 119 19.39 2.60 1.97
CA ASP A 119 19.33 2.81 0.53
C ASP A 119 18.02 2.21 -0.03
N TYR A 120 17.63 2.67 -1.22
CA TYR A 120 16.37 2.25 -1.86
C TYR A 120 16.22 0.72 -1.93
N GLU A 121 17.26 -0.02 -2.33
CA GLU A 121 17.15 -1.47 -2.46
C GLU A 121 16.93 -2.16 -1.11
N ASP A 122 17.61 -1.72 -0.05
CA ASP A 122 17.46 -2.27 1.29
C ASP A 122 16.08 -1.98 1.87
N PHE A 123 15.54 -0.79 1.55
CA PHE A 123 14.17 -0.46 1.88
C PHE A 123 13.17 -1.38 1.18
N VAL A 124 13.32 -1.60 -0.12
CA VAL A 124 12.43 -2.50 -0.88
C VAL A 124 12.50 -3.92 -0.32
N ARG A 125 13.70 -4.43 -0.04
CA ARG A 125 13.90 -5.76 0.59
C ARG A 125 13.28 -5.86 1.99
N GLY A 126 13.20 -4.75 2.71
CA GLY A 126 12.54 -4.69 4.02
C GLY A 126 11.01 -4.71 3.95
N CYS A 127 10.43 -4.67 2.76
CA CYS A 127 9.00 -4.55 2.56
C CYS A 127 8.37 -5.87 2.10
N HIS A 128 7.06 -6.00 2.34
CA HIS A 128 6.34 -7.25 2.11
C HIS A 128 5.65 -7.30 0.74
N LEU A 129 5.26 -6.13 0.21
CA LEU A 129 4.47 -6.01 -1.02
C LEU A 129 4.73 -4.65 -1.67
N GLY A 130 5.10 -4.67 -2.95
CA GLY A 130 5.10 -3.48 -3.80
C GLY A 130 3.75 -3.30 -4.49
N VAL A 131 3.18 -2.10 -4.49
CA VAL A 131 1.88 -1.82 -5.11
C VAL A 131 2.04 -0.71 -6.15
N PHE A 132 1.93 -1.07 -7.43
CA PHE A 132 2.20 -0.22 -8.59
C PHE A 132 1.01 -0.24 -9.58
N PRO A 133 -0.14 0.36 -9.21
CA PRO A 133 -1.35 0.28 -10.00
C PRO A 133 -1.35 1.31 -11.14
N SER A 134 -0.28 1.38 -11.93
CA SER A 134 -0.05 2.45 -12.90
C SER A 134 -1.08 2.42 -14.05
N TYR A 135 -1.53 3.62 -14.46
CA TYR A 135 -2.42 3.80 -15.62
C TYR A 135 -1.63 3.97 -16.92
N TYR A 136 -0.48 4.64 -16.86
CA TYR A 136 0.43 4.84 -17.97
C TYR A 136 1.87 4.52 -17.53
N GLU A 137 2.34 3.33 -17.88
CA GLU A 137 3.68 2.84 -17.53
C GLU A 137 4.23 2.02 -18.71
N PRO A 138 5.02 2.64 -19.62
CA PRO A 138 5.42 1.98 -20.86
C PRO A 138 6.17 0.65 -20.65
N TRP A 139 6.90 0.55 -19.54
CA TRP A 139 7.57 -0.68 -19.13
C TRP A 139 7.20 -1.03 -17.69
N GLY A 140 7.85 -0.40 -16.72
CA GLY A 140 7.66 -0.69 -15.29
C GLY A 140 8.87 -1.38 -14.70
N TYR A 141 9.90 -0.59 -14.43
CA TYR A 141 11.14 -1.06 -13.82
C TYR A 141 10.94 -1.40 -12.34
N THR A 142 10.15 -0.62 -11.61
CA THR A 142 9.89 -0.82 -10.18
C THR A 142 9.29 -2.20 -9.84
N PRO A 143 8.22 -2.69 -10.51
CA PRO A 143 7.73 -4.04 -10.27
C PRO A 143 8.72 -5.13 -10.74
N ALA A 144 9.53 -4.86 -11.78
CA ALA A 144 10.58 -5.78 -12.22
C ALA A 144 11.71 -5.91 -11.18
N GLU A 145 12.17 -4.79 -10.63
CA GLU A 145 13.14 -4.73 -9.54
C GLU A 145 12.63 -5.46 -8.29
N CYS A 146 11.37 -5.26 -7.91
CA CYS A 146 10.74 -5.99 -6.81
C CYS A 146 10.80 -7.50 -7.04
N THR A 147 10.49 -7.95 -8.26
CA THR A 147 10.54 -9.38 -8.63
C THR A 147 11.96 -9.94 -8.51
N VAL A 148 12.98 -9.20 -8.97
CA VAL A 148 14.39 -9.60 -8.83
C VAL A 148 14.82 -9.68 -7.37
N MET A 149 14.29 -8.78 -6.52
CA MET A 149 14.55 -8.78 -5.09
C MET A 149 13.72 -9.80 -4.30
N GLY A 150 12.85 -10.57 -4.97
CA GLY A 150 11.99 -11.57 -4.32
C GLY A 150 10.81 -10.97 -3.55
N ILE A 151 10.45 -9.72 -3.85
CA ILE A 151 9.33 -9.02 -3.22
C ILE A 151 8.09 -9.13 -4.12
N PRO A 152 6.97 -9.70 -3.64
CA PRO A 152 5.72 -9.74 -4.37
C PRO A 152 5.29 -8.34 -4.82
N SER A 153 4.69 -8.24 -5.99
CA SER A 153 4.25 -6.95 -6.54
C SER A 153 2.87 -7.02 -7.17
N ILE A 154 2.10 -5.94 -6.99
CA ILE A 154 0.86 -5.69 -7.71
C ILE A 154 1.15 -4.70 -8.84
N THR A 155 0.79 -5.05 -10.07
CA THR A 155 0.86 -4.21 -11.27
C THR A 155 -0.47 -4.24 -12.02
N THR A 156 -0.55 -3.65 -13.21
CA THR A 156 -1.78 -3.56 -14.01
C THR A 156 -1.59 -4.16 -15.40
N ASN A 157 -2.69 -4.51 -16.07
CA ASN A 157 -2.66 -4.90 -17.48
C ASN A 157 -2.52 -3.72 -18.47
N LEU A 158 -2.18 -2.53 -17.97
CA LEU A 158 -1.79 -1.36 -18.77
C LEU A 158 -0.27 -1.10 -18.69
N SER A 159 0.43 -1.66 -17.71
CA SER A 159 1.89 -1.58 -17.63
C SER A 159 2.54 -2.55 -18.61
N GLY A 160 3.69 -2.18 -19.18
CA GLY A 160 4.46 -3.06 -20.06
C GLY A 160 4.90 -4.35 -19.36
N PHE A 161 5.31 -4.25 -18.11
CA PHE A 161 5.72 -5.36 -17.26
C PHE A 161 4.55 -6.30 -16.95
N GLY A 162 3.38 -5.76 -16.60
CA GLY A 162 2.17 -6.54 -16.36
C GLY A 162 1.74 -7.29 -17.62
N CYS A 163 1.72 -6.63 -18.78
CA CYS A 163 1.47 -7.28 -20.06
C CYS A 163 2.48 -8.41 -20.32
N PHE A 164 3.77 -8.12 -20.18
CA PHE A 164 4.85 -9.10 -20.40
C PHE A 164 4.70 -10.34 -19.52
N MET A 165 4.46 -10.16 -18.22
CA MET A 165 4.29 -11.26 -17.28
C MET A 165 3.04 -12.09 -17.56
N ASN A 166 1.93 -11.44 -17.92
CA ASN A 166 0.69 -12.12 -18.26
C ASN A 166 0.82 -12.98 -19.53
N ASP A 167 1.63 -12.54 -20.51
CA ASP A 167 1.79 -13.25 -21.78
C ASP A 167 2.78 -14.42 -21.69
N HIS A 168 3.76 -14.36 -20.77
CA HIS A 168 4.86 -15.32 -20.69
C HIS A 168 4.73 -16.31 -19.52
N ILE A 169 3.88 -16.04 -18.52
CA ILE A 169 3.72 -16.88 -17.33
C ILE A 169 2.27 -17.35 -17.23
N VAL A 170 2.08 -18.67 -17.11
CA VAL A 170 0.74 -19.29 -17.07
C VAL A 170 -0.04 -18.91 -15.80
N ASP A 171 0.64 -18.79 -14.67
CA ASP A 171 0.03 -18.37 -13.40
C ASP A 171 0.94 -17.37 -12.66
N PRO A 172 0.91 -16.08 -13.03
CA PRO A 172 1.75 -15.04 -12.41
C PRO A 172 1.53 -14.91 -10.89
N LYS A 173 0.31 -15.21 -10.41
CA LYS A 173 -0.04 -15.09 -8.99
C LYS A 173 0.75 -16.06 -8.11
N SER A 174 0.99 -17.28 -8.60
CA SER A 174 1.83 -18.26 -7.90
C SER A 174 3.28 -17.80 -7.69
N TYR A 175 3.76 -16.87 -8.53
CA TYR A 175 5.08 -16.25 -8.43
C TYR A 175 5.06 -14.89 -7.70
N GLY A 176 3.95 -14.53 -7.05
CA GLY A 176 3.83 -13.27 -6.32
C GLY A 176 3.64 -12.04 -7.21
N ILE A 177 3.25 -12.24 -8.48
CA ILE A 177 2.93 -11.17 -9.43
C ILE A 177 1.41 -11.09 -9.58
N TYR A 178 0.83 -10.03 -9.04
CA TYR A 178 -0.61 -9.79 -9.10
C TYR A 178 -0.91 -8.72 -10.14
N ILE A 179 -1.76 -9.04 -11.11
CA ILE A 179 -2.10 -8.14 -12.21
C ILE A 179 -3.56 -7.73 -12.06
N VAL A 180 -3.79 -6.44 -11.78
CA VAL A 180 -5.13 -5.83 -11.68
C VAL A 180 -5.59 -5.41 -13.07
N ASP A 181 -6.86 -5.66 -13.40
CA ASP A 181 -7.42 -5.27 -14.68
C ASP A 181 -7.90 -3.82 -14.62
N ARG A 182 -7.18 -2.92 -15.31
CA ARG A 182 -7.55 -1.52 -15.51
C ARG A 182 -7.95 -1.21 -16.96
N ARG A 183 -7.81 -2.17 -17.88
CA ARG A 183 -8.11 -2.00 -19.31
C ARG A 183 -9.55 -2.32 -19.66
N PHE A 184 -10.14 -3.32 -19.01
CA PHE A 184 -11.48 -3.82 -19.34
C PHE A 184 -12.51 -3.63 -18.21
N LYS A 185 -12.08 -3.08 -17.06
CA LYS A 185 -12.95 -2.79 -15.91
C LYS A 185 -13.09 -1.30 -15.64
N SER A 186 -14.16 -0.93 -14.95
CA SER A 186 -14.33 0.45 -14.48
C SER A 186 -13.25 0.81 -13.44
N PRO A 187 -12.99 2.11 -13.22
CA PRO A 187 -12.07 2.54 -12.16
C PRO A 187 -12.48 2.01 -10.78
N GLU A 188 -13.78 2.01 -10.45
CA GLU A 188 -14.31 1.51 -9.18
C GLU A 188 -14.13 -0.01 -9.02
N GLU A 189 -14.30 -0.76 -10.10
CA GLU A 189 -14.08 -2.20 -10.12
C GLU A 189 -12.60 -2.54 -9.94
N SER A 190 -11.72 -1.79 -10.60
CA SER A 190 -10.27 -1.91 -10.48
C SER A 190 -9.80 -1.65 -9.04
N VAL A 191 -10.34 -0.60 -8.42
CA VAL A 191 -10.12 -0.26 -6.99
C VAL A 191 -10.54 -1.40 -6.08
N ARG A 192 -11.71 -2.02 -6.35
CA ARG A 192 -12.22 -3.13 -5.55
C ARG A 192 -11.35 -4.36 -5.69
N GLU A 193 -10.93 -4.69 -6.90
CA GLU A 193 -9.99 -5.80 -7.17
C GLU A 193 -8.66 -5.57 -6.44
N LEU A 194 -8.09 -4.38 -6.55
CA LEU A 194 -6.86 -4.02 -5.84
C LEU A 194 -7.00 -4.16 -4.30
N ALA A 195 -8.15 -3.76 -3.76
CA ALA A 195 -8.47 -3.94 -2.34
C ALA A 195 -8.50 -5.41 -1.92
N GLN A 196 -9.10 -6.26 -2.75
CA GLN A 196 -9.20 -7.69 -2.51
C GLN A 196 -7.83 -8.36 -2.55
N VAL A 197 -7.02 -8.07 -3.57
CA VAL A 197 -5.66 -8.62 -3.68
C VAL A 197 -4.82 -8.24 -2.46
N THR A 198 -4.84 -6.97 -2.04
CA THR A 198 -4.08 -6.49 -0.87
C THR A 198 -4.55 -7.11 0.45
N GLN A 199 -5.78 -7.62 0.53
CA GLN A 199 -6.30 -8.30 1.72
C GLN A 199 -5.91 -9.78 1.80
N HIS A 200 -5.66 -10.41 0.64
CA HIS A 200 -5.36 -11.83 0.55
C HIS A 200 -3.85 -12.15 0.62
N THR A 201 -3.00 -11.18 0.27
CA THR A 201 -1.54 -11.25 0.37
C THR A 201 -1.06 -10.88 1.78
#